data_AF-A0A378LR55-F1
#
_entry.id   AF-A0A378LR55-F1
#
_cell.length_a   1.000
_cell.length_b   1.000
_cell.length_c   1.000
_cell.angle_alpha   90.00
_cell.angle_beta   90.00
_cell.angle_gamma   90.00
#
_symmetry.space_group_name_H-M   'P 1'
#
loop_
_entity.id
_entity.type
_entity.pdbx_description
1 polymer ?
#
loop_
_entity_poly.entity_id
_entity_poly.type
_entity_poly.pdbx_seq_one_letter_code
_entity_poly.pdbx_strand_id
1 'polypeptide(L)'
;MKRLTIKKSLERYDSNKGYGRTLIKEEPHIKELRAFYKDLKEENLSSSSLLKLAQILIGKNTRTHTQESGKTFEELVVKLGGYEALDTLDAAGQLNEENVAFLERHPSEAVELAHLILSISKKVPTPDIKDLFSAAEKLDNPKQLMYVFKIIEQCTRTPSGAALYNILTLLNQHGLNSDEVLPILEAKRILDEVESAIKINQILLALAAKDSSLMTLHNLTHILQLENYPIFYELLVLLPLNQKTLESFFQAKDTWENNYWTKHIITNFNKAGWDVTPFLDVLLREEINDWELKEATAKLSQLKVKPEFISLILQTIFLHSNESAALIDAVEILSKENGNEDFLKVSFAIPKYSNLIAQALVILREANLYHETTRVYACTRPEYAPGLAQFWIQSSKIQCNPELRAMMLKYPQCASFTADVIDFLRKKNLAHEKNINAVCKAQLNNDALFNLLALMSEANILDQKTLDVLLSQLSLIKTLYSGAKCLANVDKLDAANFDLIVSNPINALEIAEVLGGTPSPKEYSFIKNPGAQDFATIRRNTKILCQGHRQGLFFQEMSSIQKQSFEKQRKITPAKAQEDIILKIAQYTGDGNLEEQTEHNIAQQTYSSFF
;
A
#
# COMPACT_ATOMS: atom_id res chain seq x y z
N MET A 1 0.40 -11.34 -58.95
CA MET A 1 1.22 -11.61 -60.16
C MET A 1 0.71 -10.79 -61.34
N LYS A 2 1.56 -10.33 -62.27
CA LYS A 2 1.14 -9.60 -63.49
C LYS A 2 0.86 -10.51 -64.67
N ARG A 3 -0.15 -10.19 -65.48
CA ARG A 3 -0.47 -10.87 -66.76
C ARG A 3 0.73 -10.93 -67.71
N LEU A 4 1.56 -9.88 -67.70
CA LEU A 4 2.78 -9.79 -68.51
C LEU A 4 3.78 -10.91 -68.18
N THR A 5 3.81 -11.40 -66.93
CA THR A 5 4.69 -12.50 -66.53
C THR A 5 4.35 -13.77 -67.30
N ILE A 6 3.07 -14.11 -67.41
CA ILE A 6 2.58 -15.28 -68.17
C ILE A 6 2.90 -15.12 -69.67
N LYS A 7 2.69 -13.93 -70.22
CA LYS A 7 3.03 -13.62 -71.62
C LYS A 7 4.51 -13.91 -71.91
N LYS A 8 5.40 -13.40 -71.06
CA LYS A 8 6.86 -13.60 -71.21
C LYS A 8 7.25 -15.08 -71.11
N SER A 9 6.66 -15.81 -70.17
CA SER A 9 6.90 -17.25 -70.04
C SER A 9 6.44 -18.02 -71.29
N LEU A 10 5.28 -17.69 -71.87
CA LEU A 10 4.81 -18.29 -73.13
C LEU A 10 5.69 -17.92 -74.34
N GLU A 11 6.12 -16.67 -74.47
CA GLU A 11 7.03 -16.22 -75.53
C GLU A 11 8.39 -16.93 -75.44
N ARG A 12 8.90 -17.13 -74.23
CA ARG A 12 10.12 -17.89 -73.99
C ARG A 12 9.95 -19.35 -74.37
N TYR A 13 8.82 -19.98 -74.01
CA TYR A 13 8.52 -21.34 -74.46
C TYR A 13 8.52 -21.44 -75.98
N ASP A 14 7.80 -20.54 -76.67
CA ASP A 14 7.70 -20.55 -78.12
C ASP A 14 9.06 -20.42 -78.81
N SER A 15 9.96 -19.63 -78.22
CA SER A 15 11.31 -19.42 -78.73
C SER A 15 12.24 -20.64 -78.55
N ASN A 16 11.92 -21.56 -77.64
CA ASN A 16 12.83 -22.65 -77.24
C ASN A 16 12.27 -24.07 -77.45
N LYS A 17 10.96 -24.25 -77.71
CA LYS A 17 10.25 -25.56 -77.76
C LYS A 17 10.75 -26.58 -78.80
N GLY A 18 11.71 -26.23 -79.65
CA GLY A 18 12.31 -27.11 -80.65
C GLY A 18 11.45 -27.35 -81.89
N TYR A 19 12.10 -27.71 -83.01
CA TYR A 19 11.48 -27.81 -84.35
C TYR A 19 10.29 -28.78 -84.42
N GLY A 20 10.36 -29.94 -83.76
CA GLY A 20 9.31 -30.97 -83.80
C GLY A 20 7.98 -30.55 -83.16
N ARG A 21 8.01 -29.71 -82.11
CA ARG A 21 6.80 -29.17 -81.45
C ARG A 21 6.18 -28.00 -82.20
N THR A 22 6.92 -27.43 -83.15
CA THR A 22 6.45 -26.33 -84.00
C THR A 22 5.55 -26.82 -85.14
N LEU A 23 5.67 -28.10 -85.54
CA LEU A 23 5.01 -28.65 -86.73
C LEU A 23 3.93 -29.71 -86.46
N ILE A 24 3.93 -30.39 -85.29
CA ILE A 24 3.14 -31.63 -85.12
C ILE A 24 1.96 -31.47 -84.13
N LYS A 25 2.17 -30.90 -82.93
CA LYS A 25 1.11 -30.70 -81.93
C LYS A 25 1.59 -29.84 -80.77
N GLU A 26 0.84 -28.80 -80.39
CA GLU A 26 1.08 -28.05 -79.15
C GLU A 26 0.83 -28.94 -77.93
N GLU A 27 1.66 -28.82 -76.90
CA GLU A 27 1.51 -29.60 -75.67
C GLU A 27 0.19 -29.23 -74.96
N PRO A 28 -0.61 -30.22 -74.49
CA PRO A 28 -1.93 -29.96 -73.90
C PRO A 28 -1.94 -28.89 -72.79
N HIS A 29 -0.98 -28.94 -71.86
CA HIS A 29 -0.89 -27.98 -70.76
C HIS A 29 -0.45 -26.58 -71.20
N ILE A 30 0.40 -26.46 -72.23
CA ILE A 30 0.75 -25.15 -72.80
C ILE A 30 -0.46 -24.55 -73.53
N LYS A 31 -1.23 -25.38 -74.23
CA LYS A 31 -2.49 -24.96 -74.85
C LYS A 31 -3.48 -24.45 -73.81
N GLU A 32 -3.58 -25.13 -72.67
CA GLU A 32 -4.42 -24.73 -71.53
C GLU A 32 -3.96 -23.41 -70.90
N LEU A 33 -2.66 -23.26 -70.62
CA LEU A 33 -2.06 -22.01 -70.14
C LEU A 33 -2.27 -20.84 -71.13
N ARG A 34 -2.18 -21.12 -72.43
CA ARG A 34 -2.43 -20.12 -73.49
C ARG A 34 -3.90 -19.74 -73.58
N ALA A 35 -4.83 -20.69 -73.38
CA ALA A 35 -6.27 -20.41 -73.32
C ALA A 35 -6.58 -19.51 -72.12
N PHE A 36 -6.08 -19.87 -70.93
CA PHE A 36 -6.17 -19.03 -69.73
C PHE A 36 -5.64 -17.61 -69.96
N TYR A 37 -4.45 -17.47 -70.56
CA TYR A 37 -3.87 -16.15 -70.86
C TYR A 37 -4.71 -15.28 -71.82
N LYS A 38 -5.39 -15.91 -72.80
CA LYS A 38 -6.28 -15.19 -73.73
C LYS A 38 -7.52 -14.66 -73.02
N ASP A 39 -8.03 -15.40 -72.05
CA ASP A 39 -9.24 -15.05 -71.30
C ASP A 39 -8.99 -14.03 -70.18
N LEU A 40 -7.73 -13.83 -69.77
CA LEU A 40 -7.35 -12.80 -68.80
C LEU A 40 -7.61 -11.39 -69.34
N LYS A 41 -8.46 -10.63 -68.65
CA LYS A 41 -8.74 -9.21 -68.94
C LYS A 41 -8.01 -8.24 -68.01
N GLU A 42 -7.62 -8.73 -66.83
CA GLU A 42 -6.96 -7.97 -65.77
C GLU A 42 -5.44 -7.87 -65.98
N GLU A 43 -4.85 -6.76 -65.53
CA GLU A 43 -3.39 -6.53 -65.62
C GLU A 43 -2.64 -7.22 -64.47
N ASN A 44 -3.17 -7.10 -63.25
CA ASN A 44 -2.78 -7.89 -62.09
C ASN A 44 -3.79 -9.02 -61.93
N LEU A 45 -3.31 -10.25 -61.72
CA LEU A 45 -4.18 -11.39 -61.51
C LEU A 45 -4.94 -11.23 -60.18
N SER A 46 -6.27 -11.39 -60.22
CA SER A 46 -7.10 -11.51 -59.02
C SER A 46 -6.92 -12.88 -58.37
N SER A 47 -7.34 -13.03 -57.12
CA SER A 47 -7.23 -14.29 -56.36
C SER A 47 -7.87 -15.48 -57.08
N SER A 48 -9.02 -15.27 -57.75
CA SER A 48 -9.68 -16.31 -58.57
C SER A 48 -8.85 -16.74 -59.79
N SER A 49 -8.18 -15.79 -60.45
CA SER A 49 -7.28 -16.08 -61.57
C SER A 49 -5.98 -16.73 -61.11
N LEU A 50 -5.46 -16.34 -59.94
CA LEU A 50 -4.29 -16.97 -59.34
C LEU A 50 -4.57 -18.45 -59.01
N LEU A 51 -5.74 -18.77 -58.44
CA LEU A 51 -6.15 -20.15 -58.18
C LEU A 51 -6.25 -20.96 -59.48
N LYS A 52 -6.89 -20.42 -60.52
CA LYS A 52 -6.97 -21.10 -61.83
C LYS A 52 -5.60 -21.34 -62.42
N LEU A 53 -4.69 -20.37 -62.33
CA LEU A 53 -3.31 -20.53 -62.76
C LEU A 53 -2.60 -21.64 -61.97
N ALA A 54 -2.74 -21.65 -60.64
CA ALA A 54 -2.15 -22.67 -59.78
C ALA A 54 -2.63 -24.08 -60.17
N GLN A 55 -3.93 -24.26 -60.38
CA GLN A 55 -4.53 -25.53 -60.82
C GLN A 55 -3.97 -26.01 -62.17
N ILE A 56 -3.82 -25.11 -63.14
CA ILE A 56 -3.20 -25.43 -64.44
C ILE A 56 -1.74 -25.86 -64.25
N LEU A 57 -0.98 -25.17 -63.40
CA LEU A 57 0.44 -25.42 -63.18
C LEU A 57 0.68 -26.78 -62.49
N ILE A 58 -0.08 -27.10 -61.43
CA ILE A 58 0.06 -28.37 -60.70
C ILE A 58 -0.49 -29.57 -61.49
N GLY A 59 -1.43 -29.36 -62.42
CA GLY A 59 -2.00 -30.41 -63.28
C GLY A 59 -1.01 -31.03 -64.28
N LYS A 60 0.21 -30.47 -64.42
CA LYS A 60 1.26 -31.03 -65.25
C LYS A 60 1.99 -32.18 -64.53
N ASN A 61 1.80 -33.40 -65.03
CA ASN A 61 2.43 -34.61 -64.48
C ASN A 61 3.95 -34.70 -64.74
N THR A 62 4.46 -34.06 -65.80
CA THR A 62 5.88 -34.09 -66.18
C THR A 62 6.56 -32.74 -65.88
N ARG A 63 7.06 -32.58 -64.67
CA ARG A 63 7.62 -31.32 -64.13
C ARG A 63 9.15 -31.20 -64.28
N THR A 64 9.74 -31.92 -65.22
CA THR A 64 11.21 -31.99 -65.36
C THR A 64 11.78 -30.74 -66.05
N HIS A 65 12.88 -30.20 -65.53
CA HIS A 65 13.63 -29.09 -66.14
C HIS A 65 14.24 -29.42 -67.52
N THR A 66 14.24 -30.69 -67.89
CA THR A 66 14.79 -31.17 -69.17
C THR A 66 13.92 -30.78 -70.36
N GLN A 67 12.65 -30.43 -70.14
CA GLN A 67 11.74 -29.98 -71.19
C GLN A 67 11.41 -28.49 -71.03
N GLU A 68 11.34 -27.75 -72.14
CA GLU A 68 11.02 -26.31 -72.11
C GLU A 68 9.66 -26.00 -71.50
N SER A 69 8.67 -26.87 -71.69
CA SER A 69 7.38 -26.77 -71.00
C SER A 69 7.53 -26.86 -69.48
N GLY A 70 8.46 -27.70 -69.00
CA GLY A 70 8.73 -27.88 -67.57
C GLY A 70 9.39 -26.63 -67.00
N LYS A 71 10.41 -26.09 -67.68
CA LYS A 71 11.04 -24.81 -67.33
C LYS A 71 10.04 -23.66 -67.28
N THR A 72 9.14 -23.59 -68.27
CA THR A 72 8.12 -22.53 -68.35
C THR A 72 7.15 -22.59 -67.17
N PHE A 73 6.66 -23.79 -66.85
CA PHE A 73 5.73 -23.99 -65.74
C PHE A 73 6.42 -23.75 -64.39
N GLU A 74 7.66 -24.20 -64.25
CA GLU A 74 8.45 -23.95 -63.07
C GLU A 74 8.69 -22.45 -62.82
N GLU A 75 9.06 -21.69 -63.86
CA GLU A 75 9.24 -20.24 -63.73
C GLU A 75 7.99 -19.53 -63.20
N LEU A 76 6.80 -20.01 -63.59
CA LEU A 76 5.52 -19.50 -63.11
C LEU A 76 5.18 -20.00 -61.71
N VAL A 77 5.44 -21.27 -61.41
CA VAL A 77 5.12 -21.86 -60.11
C VAL A 77 6.00 -21.30 -59.00
N VAL A 78 7.27 -20.98 -59.29
CA VAL A 78 8.18 -20.31 -58.34
C VAL A 78 7.61 -18.97 -57.88
N LYS A 79 6.88 -18.27 -58.75
CA LYS A 79 6.20 -17.01 -58.38
C LYS A 79 4.96 -17.22 -57.51
N LEU A 80 4.46 -18.45 -57.42
CA LEU A 80 3.37 -18.85 -56.53
C LEU A 80 3.87 -19.68 -55.33
N GLY A 81 5.19 -19.71 -55.10
CA GLY A 81 5.77 -20.41 -53.97
C GLY A 81 6.33 -21.81 -54.22
N GLY A 82 6.34 -22.28 -55.46
CA GLY A 82 6.89 -23.58 -55.83
C GLY A 82 5.84 -24.70 -55.92
N TYR A 83 6.21 -25.81 -56.56
CA TYR A 83 5.32 -26.98 -56.66
C TYR A 83 4.99 -27.58 -55.29
N GLU A 84 6.00 -27.67 -54.41
CA GLU A 84 5.85 -28.29 -53.09
C GLU A 84 4.78 -27.60 -52.24
N ALA A 85 4.77 -26.27 -52.21
CA ALA A 85 3.77 -25.50 -51.46
C ALA A 85 2.34 -25.71 -52.01
N LEU A 86 2.18 -25.65 -53.34
CA LEU A 86 0.87 -25.79 -53.98
C LEU A 86 0.34 -27.23 -53.90
N ASP A 87 1.18 -28.24 -54.13
CA ASP A 87 0.81 -29.65 -53.98
C ASP A 87 0.41 -29.97 -52.54
N THR A 88 1.13 -29.40 -51.56
CA THR A 88 0.82 -29.56 -50.14
C THR A 88 -0.59 -29.06 -49.82
N LEU A 89 -0.96 -27.86 -50.32
CA LEU A 89 -2.30 -27.32 -50.15
C LEU A 89 -3.36 -28.12 -50.92
N ASP A 90 -3.07 -28.56 -52.14
CA ASP A 90 -4.00 -29.32 -52.99
C ASP A 90 -4.32 -30.69 -52.39
N ALA A 91 -3.28 -31.43 -51.94
CA ALA A 91 -3.43 -32.73 -51.30
C ALA A 91 -4.27 -32.67 -50.01
N ALA A 92 -4.29 -31.52 -49.34
CA ALA A 92 -5.09 -31.28 -48.15
C ALA A 92 -6.47 -30.64 -48.44
N GLY A 93 -6.82 -30.42 -49.71
CA GLY A 93 -8.07 -29.77 -50.11
C GLY A 93 -8.16 -28.29 -49.70
N GLN A 94 -7.02 -27.64 -49.47
CA GLN A 94 -6.89 -26.23 -49.04
C GLN A 94 -6.33 -25.32 -50.14
N LEU A 95 -6.22 -25.80 -51.39
CA LEU A 95 -5.88 -24.95 -52.53
C LEU A 95 -7.09 -24.09 -52.92
N ASN A 96 -7.16 -22.89 -52.34
CA ASN A 96 -8.23 -21.92 -52.57
C ASN A 96 -7.68 -20.55 -52.96
N GLU A 97 -8.58 -19.62 -53.32
CA GLU A 97 -8.19 -18.28 -53.82
C GLU A 97 -7.33 -17.50 -52.83
N GLU A 98 -7.61 -17.62 -51.53
CA GLU A 98 -6.96 -16.88 -50.46
C GLU A 98 -5.55 -17.39 -50.20
N ASN A 99 -5.39 -18.71 -50.03
CA ASN A 99 -4.10 -19.32 -49.78
C ASN A 99 -3.15 -19.13 -50.96
N VAL A 100 -3.63 -19.22 -52.21
CA VAL A 100 -2.78 -19.00 -53.39
C VAL A 100 -2.36 -17.52 -53.49
N ALA A 101 -3.28 -16.58 -53.23
CA ALA A 101 -2.94 -15.16 -53.20
C ALA A 101 -1.96 -14.80 -52.07
N PHE A 102 -2.03 -15.51 -50.94
CA PHE A 102 -1.08 -15.39 -49.83
C PHE A 102 0.32 -15.89 -50.22
N LEU A 103 0.43 -17.10 -50.79
CA LEU A 103 1.73 -17.65 -51.23
C LEU A 103 2.37 -16.82 -52.37
N GLU A 104 1.58 -16.21 -53.24
CA GLU A 104 2.11 -15.32 -54.29
C GLU A 104 2.79 -14.07 -53.74
N ARG A 105 2.34 -13.58 -52.57
CA ARG A 105 2.94 -12.44 -51.89
C ARG A 105 4.22 -12.82 -51.13
N HIS A 106 4.35 -14.09 -50.74
CA HIS A 106 5.48 -14.62 -49.98
C HIS A 106 6.13 -15.84 -50.66
N PRO A 107 6.63 -15.70 -51.90
CA PRO A 107 7.08 -16.85 -52.70
C PRO A 107 8.34 -17.53 -52.14
N SER A 108 9.15 -16.82 -51.35
CA SER A 108 10.40 -17.35 -50.78
C SER A 108 10.16 -18.23 -49.54
N GLU A 109 9.08 -17.99 -48.82
CA GLU A 109 8.71 -18.67 -47.57
C GLU A 109 7.54 -19.65 -47.76
N ALA A 110 7.02 -19.75 -48.99
CA ALA A 110 5.76 -20.39 -49.30
C ALA A 110 5.63 -21.85 -48.88
N VAL A 111 6.70 -22.64 -48.94
CA VAL A 111 6.68 -24.05 -48.50
C VAL A 111 6.40 -24.15 -47.00
N GLU A 112 7.14 -23.39 -46.18
CA GLU A 112 6.91 -23.35 -44.73
C GLU A 112 5.52 -22.77 -44.40
N LEU A 113 5.11 -21.69 -45.09
CA LEU A 113 3.79 -21.08 -44.92
C LEU A 113 2.65 -22.06 -45.26
N ALA A 114 2.77 -22.83 -46.33
CA ALA A 114 1.79 -23.84 -46.70
C ALA A 114 1.60 -24.88 -45.58
N HIS A 115 2.68 -25.37 -44.99
CA HIS A 115 2.60 -26.29 -43.86
C HIS A 115 1.92 -25.65 -42.63
N LEU A 116 2.26 -24.39 -42.30
CA LEU A 116 1.64 -23.67 -41.18
C LEU A 116 0.15 -23.43 -41.41
N ILE A 117 -0.24 -23.03 -42.62
CA ILE A 117 -1.64 -22.86 -43.02
C ILE A 117 -2.43 -24.16 -42.79
N LEU A 118 -1.88 -25.30 -43.18
CA LEU A 118 -2.53 -26.60 -42.96
C LEU A 118 -2.63 -26.97 -41.47
N SER A 119 -1.59 -26.71 -40.71
CA SER A 119 -1.59 -26.99 -39.27
C SER A 119 -2.63 -26.14 -38.52
N ILE A 120 -2.74 -24.86 -38.86
CA ILE A 120 -3.70 -23.91 -38.28
C ILE A 120 -5.12 -24.27 -38.73
N SER A 121 -5.32 -24.56 -40.01
CA SER A 121 -6.65 -24.80 -40.58
C SER A 121 -7.34 -26.06 -40.10
N LYS A 122 -6.59 -27.05 -39.60
CA LYS A 122 -7.15 -28.23 -38.93
C LYS A 122 -7.81 -27.93 -37.58
N LYS A 123 -7.54 -26.75 -36.98
CA LYS A 123 -7.88 -26.45 -35.58
C LYS A 123 -8.77 -25.23 -35.41
N VAL A 124 -8.90 -24.40 -36.44
CA VAL A 124 -9.66 -23.15 -36.42
C VAL A 124 -10.79 -23.24 -37.46
N PRO A 125 -12.02 -22.76 -37.17
CA PRO A 125 -13.06 -22.66 -38.18
C PRO A 125 -12.64 -21.78 -39.37
N THR A 126 -13.03 -22.17 -40.59
CA THR A 126 -12.63 -21.51 -41.84
C THR A 126 -12.88 -19.99 -41.91
N PRO A 127 -13.98 -19.43 -41.37
CA PRO A 127 -14.21 -17.98 -41.38
C PRO A 127 -13.14 -17.21 -40.58
N ASP A 128 -12.71 -17.75 -39.44
CA ASP A 128 -11.80 -17.08 -38.51
C ASP A 128 -10.34 -17.13 -39.01
N ILE A 129 -10.00 -18.13 -39.83
CA ILE A 129 -8.67 -18.28 -40.44
C ILE A 129 -8.37 -17.13 -41.40
N LYS A 130 -9.37 -16.73 -42.20
CA LYS A 130 -9.22 -15.68 -43.20
C LYS A 130 -8.84 -14.36 -42.53
N ASP A 131 -9.58 -14.01 -41.49
CA ASP A 131 -9.36 -12.77 -40.74
C ASP A 131 -8.03 -12.82 -39.99
N LEU A 132 -7.67 -13.99 -39.45
CA LEU A 132 -6.38 -14.21 -38.76
C LEU A 132 -5.18 -14.06 -39.69
N PHE A 133 -5.22 -14.64 -40.90
CA PHE A 133 -4.14 -14.49 -41.87
C PHE A 133 -4.06 -13.08 -42.41
N SER A 134 -5.20 -12.46 -42.71
CA SER A 134 -5.25 -11.05 -43.12
C SER A 134 -4.69 -10.13 -42.03
N ALA A 135 -4.94 -10.46 -40.76
CA ALA A 135 -4.41 -9.73 -39.61
C ALA A 135 -2.89 -9.93 -39.49
N ALA A 136 -2.37 -11.14 -39.69
CA ALA A 136 -0.94 -11.43 -39.59
C ALA A 136 -0.13 -10.91 -40.80
N GLU A 137 -0.75 -10.74 -41.96
CA GLU A 137 -0.07 -10.42 -43.23
C GLU A 137 0.30 -8.95 -43.42
N LYS A 138 -0.09 -8.03 -42.52
CA LYS A 138 0.34 -6.62 -42.62
C LYS A 138 1.83 -6.39 -42.28
N LEU A 139 2.61 -7.45 -42.18
CA LEU A 139 4.02 -7.43 -41.86
C LEU A 139 4.84 -7.48 -43.14
N ASP A 140 5.75 -6.52 -43.27
CA ASP A 140 6.60 -6.41 -44.45
C ASP A 140 7.81 -7.34 -44.35
N ASN A 141 8.24 -7.70 -43.12
CA ASN A 141 9.37 -8.59 -42.88
C ASN A 141 9.00 -10.09 -42.92
N PRO A 142 9.53 -10.87 -43.88
CA PRO A 142 9.18 -12.29 -44.02
C PRO A 142 9.57 -13.16 -42.81
N LYS A 143 10.65 -12.81 -42.09
CA LYS A 143 11.06 -13.57 -40.89
C LYS A 143 10.07 -13.39 -39.76
N GLN A 144 9.58 -12.16 -39.57
CA GLN A 144 8.60 -11.87 -38.53
C GLN A 144 7.24 -12.47 -38.86
N LEU A 145 6.81 -12.42 -40.13
CA LEU A 145 5.62 -13.11 -40.60
C LEU A 145 5.68 -14.61 -40.29
N MET A 146 6.78 -15.27 -40.64
CA MET A 146 6.97 -16.70 -40.37
C MET A 146 6.90 -17.02 -38.88
N TYR A 147 7.50 -16.17 -38.04
CA TYR A 147 7.47 -16.32 -36.60
C TYR A 147 6.04 -16.19 -36.03
N VAL A 148 5.29 -15.17 -36.45
CA VAL A 148 3.88 -14.98 -36.03
C VAL A 148 3.03 -16.20 -36.40
N PHE A 149 3.19 -16.73 -37.60
CA PHE A 149 2.46 -17.94 -38.02
C PHE A 149 2.86 -19.17 -37.19
N LYS A 150 4.14 -19.33 -36.83
CA LYS A 150 4.60 -20.40 -35.92
C LYS A 150 3.98 -20.27 -34.53
N ILE A 151 3.86 -19.05 -34.01
CA ILE A 151 3.16 -18.79 -32.74
C ILE A 151 1.68 -19.11 -32.86
N ILE A 152 1.02 -18.63 -33.90
CA ILE A 152 -0.41 -18.92 -34.12
C ILE A 152 -0.62 -20.44 -34.16
N GLU A 153 0.24 -21.20 -34.83
CA GLU A 153 0.19 -22.66 -34.86
C GLU A 153 0.31 -23.31 -33.47
N GLN A 154 1.10 -22.72 -32.58
CA GLN A 154 1.24 -23.17 -31.19
C GLN A 154 0.01 -22.77 -30.36
N CYS A 155 -0.42 -21.51 -30.44
CA CYS A 155 -1.52 -20.97 -29.64
C CYS A 155 -2.89 -21.52 -30.05
N THR A 156 -3.09 -21.91 -31.31
CA THR A 156 -4.33 -22.58 -31.78
C THR A 156 -4.55 -23.96 -31.14
N ARG A 157 -3.58 -24.47 -30.37
CA ARG A 157 -3.69 -25.68 -29.54
C ARG A 157 -4.11 -25.39 -28.10
N THR A 158 -4.35 -24.13 -27.77
CA THR A 158 -4.57 -23.62 -26.41
C THR A 158 -5.66 -22.55 -26.36
N PRO A 159 -6.28 -22.27 -25.21
CA PRO A 159 -7.25 -21.19 -25.04
C PRO A 159 -6.71 -19.78 -25.39
N SER A 160 -5.40 -19.57 -25.42
CA SER A 160 -4.74 -18.30 -25.77
C SER A 160 -4.79 -17.94 -27.26
N GLY A 161 -5.13 -18.88 -28.16
CA GLY A 161 -5.26 -18.57 -29.59
C GLY A 161 -6.28 -17.46 -29.88
N ALA A 162 -7.38 -17.44 -29.12
CA ALA A 162 -8.39 -16.39 -29.23
C ALA A 162 -7.88 -15.03 -28.73
N ALA A 163 -7.07 -15.01 -27.67
CA ALA A 163 -6.48 -13.76 -27.15
C ALA A 163 -5.49 -13.16 -28.16
N LEU A 164 -4.65 -13.99 -28.77
CA LEU A 164 -3.70 -13.55 -29.79
C LEU A 164 -4.41 -13.00 -31.03
N TYR A 165 -5.44 -13.69 -31.52
CA TYR A 165 -6.26 -13.22 -32.62
C TYR A 165 -6.86 -11.83 -32.35
N ASN A 166 -7.42 -11.64 -31.15
CA ASN A 166 -7.99 -10.37 -30.74
C ASN A 166 -6.92 -9.27 -30.66
N ILE A 167 -5.74 -9.56 -30.11
CA ILE A 167 -4.62 -8.61 -30.07
C ILE A 167 -4.24 -8.18 -31.48
N LEU A 168 -3.96 -9.13 -32.40
CA LEU A 168 -3.58 -8.81 -33.77
C LEU A 168 -4.67 -8.00 -34.48
N THR A 169 -5.94 -8.35 -34.27
CA THR A 169 -7.07 -7.62 -34.85
C THR A 169 -7.14 -6.18 -34.33
N LEU A 170 -7.03 -5.97 -33.02
CA LEU A 170 -7.01 -4.64 -32.41
C LEU A 170 -5.83 -3.81 -32.92
N LEU A 171 -4.62 -4.38 -32.95
CA LEU A 171 -3.44 -3.69 -33.46
C LEU A 171 -3.63 -3.28 -34.92
N ASN A 172 -4.28 -4.11 -35.74
CA ASN A 172 -4.59 -3.79 -37.12
C ASN A 172 -5.63 -2.68 -37.28
N GLN A 173 -6.66 -2.66 -36.44
CA GLN A 173 -7.70 -1.62 -36.44
C GLN A 173 -7.11 -0.24 -36.13
N HIS A 174 -6.10 -0.19 -35.27
CA HIS A 174 -5.42 1.04 -34.87
C HIS A 174 -4.12 1.33 -35.66
N GLY A 175 -3.79 0.53 -36.67
CA GLY A 175 -2.59 0.74 -37.50
C GLY A 175 -1.27 0.53 -36.75
N LEU A 176 -1.28 -0.22 -35.65
CA LEU A 176 -0.13 -0.49 -34.79
C LEU A 176 0.56 -1.83 -35.09
N ASN A 177 -0.10 -2.70 -35.86
CA ASN A 177 0.47 -3.98 -36.28
C ASN A 177 1.60 -3.72 -37.29
N SER A 178 2.82 -3.61 -36.76
CA SER A 178 4.01 -3.20 -37.47
C SER A 178 5.19 -4.06 -37.05
N ASP A 179 6.23 -4.03 -37.88
CA ASP A 179 7.47 -4.76 -37.64
C ASP A 179 8.22 -4.32 -36.35
N GLU A 180 7.81 -3.21 -35.73
CA GLU A 180 8.38 -2.68 -34.47
C GLU A 180 7.73 -3.28 -33.22
N VAL A 181 6.43 -3.57 -33.26
CA VAL A 181 5.66 -4.02 -32.08
C VAL A 181 5.83 -5.52 -31.82
N LEU A 182 5.95 -6.32 -32.88
CA LEU A 182 6.06 -7.77 -32.77
C LEU A 182 7.35 -8.27 -32.14
N PRO A 183 8.54 -7.69 -32.40
CA PRO A 183 9.75 -8.02 -31.66
C PRO A 183 9.63 -7.75 -30.15
N ILE A 184 8.80 -6.79 -29.74
CA ILE A 184 8.56 -6.49 -28.32
C ILE A 184 7.67 -7.56 -27.69
N LEU A 185 6.64 -8.01 -28.42
CA LEU A 185 5.81 -9.17 -28.04
C LEU A 185 6.65 -10.47 -27.95
N GLU A 186 7.66 -10.62 -28.82
CA GLU A 186 8.64 -11.71 -28.85
C GLU A 186 9.60 -11.66 -27.64
N ALA A 187 10.27 -10.51 -27.41
CA ALA A 187 11.32 -10.39 -26.40
C ALA A 187 10.87 -10.70 -24.97
N LYS A 188 9.59 -10.47 -24.67
CA LYS A 188 8.99 -10.73 -23.36
C LYS A 188 8.32 -12.10 -23.25
N ARG A 189 8.42 -12.98 -24.26
CA ARG A 189 7.77 -14.30 -24.32
C ARG A 189 6.26 -14.25 -24.05
N ILE A 190 5.63 -13.10 -24.28
CA ILE A 190 4.21 -12.86 -24.03
C ILE A 190 3.35 -13.84 -24.80
N LEU A 191 3.83 -14.23 -25.98
CA LEU A 191 3.17 -15.15 -26.89
C LEU A 191 3.41 -16.62 -26.53
N ASP A 192 4.42 -16.92 -25.70
CA ASP A 192 4.66 -18.25 -25.13
C ASP A 192 3.83 -18.48 -23.85
N GLU A 193 3.51 -17.40 -23.11
CA GLU A 193 2.82 -17.44 -21.82
C GLU A 193 1.32 -17.10 -21.93
N VAL A 194 0.48 -18.13 -21.81
CA VAL A 194 -0.99 -18.06 -21.93
C VAL A 194 -1.60 -16.95 -21.07
N GLU A 195 -1.16 -16.79 -19.82
CA GLU A 195 -1.72 -15.81 -18.89
C GLU A 195 -1.38 -14.37 -19.28
N SER A 196 -0.13 -14.12 -19.70
CA SER A 196 0.36 -12.83 -20.17
C SER A 196 -0.41 -12.37 -21.41
N ALA A 197 -0.61 -13.24 -22.40
CA ALA A 197 -1.39 -12.95 -23.60
C ALA A 197 -2.86 -12.59 -23.29
N ILE A 198 -3.50 -13.33 -22.38
CA ILE A 198 -4.88 -13.05 -21.96
C ILE A 198 -4.97 -11.69 -21.27
N LYS A 199 -4.04 -11.37 -20.36
CA LYS A 199 -4.04 -10.10 -19.64
C LYS A 199 -3.77 -8.90 -20.53
N ILE A 200 -2.84 -9.00 -21.47
CA ILE A 200 -2.59 -7.93 -22.45
C ILE A 200 -3.82 -7.71 -23.32
N ASN A 201 -4.46 -8.78 -23.80
CA ASN A 201 -5.71 -8.66 -24.54
C ASN A 201 -6.78 -7.91 -23.72
N GLN A 202 -6.93 -8.24 -22.43
CA GLN A 202 -7.84 -7.54 -21.53
C GLN A 202 -7.49 -6.05 -21.38
N ILE A 203 -6.21 -5.72 -21.22
CA ILE A 203 -5.73 -4.33 -21.12
C ILE A 203 -6.05 -3.55 -22.40
N LEU A 204 -5.73 -4.09 -23.57
CA LEU A 204 -5.95 -3.42 -24.86
C LEU A 204 -7.44 -3.22 -25.13
N LEU A 205 -8.27 -4.21 -24.84
CA LEU A 205 -9.74 -4.09 -24.96
C LEU A 205 -10.29 -3.00 -24.03
N ALA A 206 -9.85 -2.97 -22.77
CA ALA A 206 -10.29 -1.96 -21.81
C ALA A 206 -9.82 -0.56 -22.21
N LEU A 207 -8.61 -0.44 -22.77
CA LEU A 207 -8.07 0.82 -23.27
C LEU A 207 -8.90 1.34 -24.45
N ALA A 208 -9.11 0.50 -25.47
CA ALA A 208 -9.89 0.85 -26.66
C ALA A 208 -11.36 1.18 -26.32
N ALA A 209 -11.95 0.51 -25.34
CA ALA A 209 -13.32 0.76 -24.89
C ALA A 209 -13.48 2.08 -24.13
N LYS A 210 -12.47 2.52 -23.37
CA LYS A 210 -12.51 3.78 -22.62
C LYS A 210 -12.18 4.97 -23.49
N ASP A 211 -11.10 4.89 -24.26
CA ASP A 211 -10.69 5.93 -25.19
C ASP A 211 -9.77 5.34 -26.27
N SER A 212 -10.31 5.19 -27.48
CA SER A 212 -9.60 4.65 -28.63
C SER A 212 -8.42 5.50 -29.09
N SER A 213 -8.35 6.77 -28.71
CA SER A 213 -7.21 7.65 -29.02
C SER A 213 -5.96 7.29 -28.20
N LEU A 214 -6.12 6.56 -27.09
CA LEU A 214 -5.01 6.09 -26.26
C LEU A 214 -4.31 4.86 -26.85
N MET A 215 -4.89 4.23 -27.88
CA MET A 215 -4.26 3.15 -28.64
C MET A 215 -3.16 3.71 -29.56
N THR A 216 -2.03 4.09 -28.96
CA THR A 216 -0.85 4.62 -29.66
C THR A 216 0.32 3.66 -29.56
N LEU A 217 1.28 3.77 -30.48
CA LEU A 217 2.51 2.97 -30.44
C LEU A 217 3.27 3.18 -29.12
N HIS A 218 3.37 4.43 -28.66
CA HIS A 218 4.04 4.78 -27.42
C HIS A 218 3.43 4.05 -26.20
N ASN A 219 2.11 4.16 -26.03
CA ASN A 219 1.41 3.53 -24.91
C ASN A 219 1.51 1.99 -24.97
N LEU A 220 1.41 1.43 -26.19
CA LEU A 220 1.56 -0.01 -26.40
C LEU A 220 2.95 -0.50 -25.99
N THR A 221 4.01 0.19 -26.43
CA THR A 221 5.39 -0.15 -26.04
C THR A 221 5.56 -0.15 -24.52
N HIS A 222 5.00 0.84 -23.82
CA HIS A 222 5.05 0.88 -22.35
C HIS A 222 4.26 -0.26 -21.70
N ILE A 223 3.05 -0.55 -22.17
CA ILE A 223 2.23 -1.67 -21.68
C ILE A 223 2.99 -2.99 -21.81
N LEU A 224 3.61 -3.25 -22.96
CA LEU A 224 4.36 -4.48 -23.19
C LEU A 224 5.65 -4.60 -22.37
N GLN A 225 6.15 -3.48 -21.83
CA GLN A 225 7.32 -3.47 -20.95
C GLN A 225 7.00 -3.74 -19.48
N LEU A 226 5.72 -3.74 -19.11
CA LEU A 226 5.30 -3.97 -17.73
C LEU A 226 5.71 -5.35 -17.22
N GLU A 227 5.96 -5.42 -15.91
CA GLU A 227 6.30 -6.68 -15.24
C GLU A 227 5.05 -7.37 -14.66
N ASN A 228 4.04 -6.59 -14.27
CA ASN A 228 2.83 -7.09 -13.61
C ASN A 228 1.53 -6.63 -14.31
N TYR A 229 1.10 -7.40 -15.31
CA TYR A 229 -0.14 -7.13 -16.05
C TYR A 229 -1.42 -7.21 -15.20
N PRO A 230 -1.60 -8.18 -14.27
CA PRO A 230 -2.81 -8.27 -13.46
C PRO A 230 -3.11 -6.99 -12.67
N ILE A 231 -2.13 -6.43 -11.95
CA ILE A 231 -2.33 -5.21 -11.15
C ILE A 231 -2.67 -4.03 -12.06
N PHE A 232 -1.92 -3.86 -13.16
CA PHE A 232 -2.18 -2.77 -14.11
C PHE A 232 -3.61 -2.82 -14.66
N TYR A 233 -4.06 -4.00 -15.09
CA TYR A 233 -5.41 -4.17 -15.61
C TYR A 233 -6.49 -3.78 -14.59
N GLU A 234 -6.33 -4.19 -13.32
CA GLU A 234 -7.29 -3.83 -12.27
C GLU A 234 -7.39 -2.32 -12.05
N LEU A 235 -6.25 -1.61 -12.05
CA LEU A 235 -6.21 -0.16 -11.90
C LEU A 235 -6.77 0.57 -13.13
N LEU A 236 -6.42 0.09 -14.32
CA LEU A 236 -6.90 0.60 -15.61
C LEU A 236 -8.43 0.59 -15.71
N VAL A 237 -9.08 -0.48 -15.25
CA VAL A 237 -10.55 -0.61 -15.27
C VAL A 237 -11.20 0.43 -14.35
N LEU A 238 -10.60 0.73 -13.20
CA LEU A 238 -11.19 1.60 -12.17
C LEU A 238 -11.09 3.09 -12.46
N LEU A 239 -10.12 3.52 -13.26
CA LEU A 239 -9.79 4.94 -13.41
C LEU A 239 -10.42 5.60 -14.64
N PRO A 240 -10.70 6.92 -14.56
CA PRO A 240 -10.94 7.72 -15.75
C PRO A 240 -9.62 7.83 -16.53
N LEU A 241 -9.55 7.21 -17.71
CA LEU A 241 -8.33 7.19 -18.51
C LEU A 241 -8.24 8.42 -19.39
N ASN A 242 -7.06 9.01 -19.38
CA ASN A 242 -6.56 9.97 -20.36
C ASN A 242 -5.04 9.76 -20.48
N GLN A 243 -4.40 10.43 -21.43
CA GLN A 243 -2.97 10.28 -21.68
C GLN A 243 -2.11 10.61 -20.45
N LYS A 244 -2.45 11.65 -19.69
CA LYS A 244 -1.71 12.05 -18.49
C LYS A 244 -1.78 10.96 -17.41
N THR A 245 -2.96 10.40 -17.17
CA THR A 245 -3.15 9.31 -16.19
C THR A 245 -2.35 8.07 -16.56
N LEU A 246 -2.28 7.71 -17.85
CA LEU A 246 -1.46 6.60 -18.32
C LEU A 246 0.04 6.86 -18.15
N GLU A 247 0.49 8.08 -18.44
CA GLU A 247 1.89 8.46 -18.24
C GLU A 247 2.31 8.35 -16.78
N SER A 248 1.48 8.81 -15.84
CA SER A 248 1.72 8.63 -14.40
C SER A 248 1.84 7.14 -14.03
N PHE A 249 1.04 6.27 -14.64
CA PHE A 249 1.18 4.82 -14.44
C PHE A 249 2.49 4.27 -14.97
N PHE A 250 2.86 4.61 -16.21
CA PHE A 250 4.09 4.10 -16.81
C PHE A 250 5.34 4.56 -16.07
N GLN A 251 5.32 5.75 -15.46
CA GLN A 251 6.40 6.24 -14.60
C GLN A 251 6.50 5.47 -13.29
N ALA A 252 5.38 4.96 -12.77
CA ALA A 252 5.30 4.25 -11.50
C ALA A 252 5.41 2.72 -11.63
N LYS A 253 5.75 2.19 -12.81
CA LYS A 253 5.72 0.74 -13.11
C LYS A 253 6.51 -0.14 -12.12
N ASP A 254 7.56 0.41 -11.52
CA ASP A 254 8.45 -0.32 -10.60
C ASP A 254 7.96 -0.30 -9.15
N THR A 255 6.94 0.51 -8.82
CA THR A 255 6.43 0.70 -7.44
C THR A 255 5.11 -0.03 -7.18
N TRP A 256 4.52 -0.67 -8.20
CA TRP A 256 3.18 -1.25 -8.12
C TRP A 256 3.04 -2.41 -7.13
N GLU A 257 4.10 -3.18 -6.90
CA GLU A 257 4.08 -4.28 -5.94
C GLU A 257 3.89 -3.79 -4.49
N ASN A 258 4.32 -2.56 -4.20
CA ASN A 258 4.16 -1.93 -2.89
C ASN A 258 2.75 -1.34 -2.68
N ASN A 259 1.99 -1.12 -3.76
CA ASN A 259 0.74 -0.38 -3.75
C ASN A 259 -0.51 -1.28 -3.70
N TYR A 260 -0.46 -2.36 -2.90
CA TYR A 260 -1.55 -3.35 -2.79
C TYR A 260 -2.91 -2.72 -2.46
N TRP A 261 -2.93 -1.65 -1.65
CA TRP A 261 -4.16 -1.01 -1.19
C TRP A 261 -4.68 0.08 -2.13
N THR A 262 -3.92 0.50 -3.15
CA THR A 262 -4.31 1.57 -4.09
C THR A 262 -5.64 1.28 -4.80
N LYS A 263 -5.89 0.02 -5.18
CA LYS A 263 -7.19 -0.41 -5.72
C LYS A 263 -8.36 -0.09 -4.79
N HIS A 264 -8.18 -0.35 -3.49
CA HIS A 264 -9.21 -0.13 -2.49
C HIS A 264 -9.46 1.36 -2.28
N ILE A 265 -8.39 2.19 -2.29
CA ILE A 265 -8.50 3.64 -2.21
C ILE A 265 -9.29 4.18 -3.41
N ILE A 266 -8.92 3.81 -4.64
CA ILE A 266 -9.65 4.22 -5.86
C ILE A 266 -11.11 3.76 -5.81
N THR A 267 -11.37 2.54 -5.31
CA THR A 267 -12.73 2.04 -5.13
C THR A 267 -13.54 2.90 -4.17
N ASN A 268 -12.93 3.38 -3.07
CA ASN A 268 -13.58 4.28 -2.12
C ASN A 268 -13.93 5.63 -2.79
N PHE A 269 -12.99 6.20 -3.57
CA PHE A 269 -13.22 7.41 -4.34
C PHE A 269 -14.39 7.26 -5.32
N ASN A 270 -14.40 6.17 -6.10
CA ASN A 270 -15.46 5.90 -7.08
C ASN A 270 -16.83 5.74 -6.39
N LYS A 271 -16.90 5.05 -5.25
CA LYS A 271 -18.15 4.89 -4.47
C LYS A 271 -18.65 6.22 -3.92
N ALA A 272 -17.74 7.11 -3.53
CA ALA A 272 -18.07 8.41 -2.97
C ALA A 272 -18.26 9.52 -4.03
N GLY A 273 -17.99 9.21 -5.31
CA GLY A 273 -18.07 10.18 -6.41
C GLY A 273 -16.98 11.25 -6.36
N TRP A 274 -15.82 10.95 -5.77
CA TRP A 274 -14.68 11.87 -5.67
C TRP A 274 -13.75 11.72 -6.87
N ASP A 275 -13.16 12.83 -7.32
CA ASP A 275 -12.14 12.81 -8.35
C ASP A 275 -10.78 12.38 -7.75
N VAL A 276 -10.28 11.24 -8.22
CA VAL A 276 -8.99 10.68 -7.81
C VAL A 276 -7.81 11.27 -8.57
N THR A 277 -8.06 11.89 -9.73
CA THR A 277 -7.01 12.41 -10.64
C THR A 277 -5.97 13.30 -9.94
N PRO A 278 -6.33 14.22 -9.01
CA PRO A 278 -5.36 15.06 -8.32
C PRO A 278 -4.40 14.30 -7.40
N PHE A 279 -4.74 13.06 -7.02
CA PHE A 279 -4.02 12.29 -6.01
C PHE A 279 -3.26 11.09 -6.61
N LEU A 280 -3.43 10.80 -7.90
CA LEU A 280 -2.80 9.65 -8.55
C LEU A 280 -1.28 9.67 -8.44
N ASP A 281 -0.64 10.82 -8.68
CA ASP A 281 0.81 10.94 -8.59
C ASP A 281 1.34 10.71 -7.17
N VAL A 282 0.49 10.88 -6.14
CA VAL A 282 0.83 10.60 -4.75
C VAL A 282 0.58 9.12 -4.43
N LEU A 283 -0.56 8.56 -4.87
CA LEU A 283 -0.92 7.14 -4.74
C LEU A 283 0.10 6.18 -5.34
N LEU A 284 0.83 6.65 -6.35
CA LEU A 284 1.76 5.81 -7.10
C LEU A 284 3.22 5.91 -6.59
N ARG A 285 3.49 6.70 -5.54
CA ARG A 285 4.82 6.83 -4.91
C ARG A 285 5.01 5.82 -3.77
N GLU A 286 6.26 5.45 -3.48
CA GLU A 286 6.57 4.48 -2.41
C GLU A 286 6.45 5.06 -0.98
N GLU A 287 6.38 6.37 -0.83
CA GLU A 287 6.50 7.05 0.48
C GLU A 287 5.17 7.21 1.23
N ILE A 288 4.09 6.57 0.76
CA ILE A 288 2.77 6.70 1.37
C ILE A 288 2.37 5.47 2.18
N ASN A 289 1.59 5.70 3.23
CA ASN A 289 1.02 4.65 4.06
C ASN A 289 -0.36 4.26 3.51
N ASP A 290 -0.37 3.42 2.48
CA ASP A 290 -1.60 3.07 1.76
C ASP A 290 -2.66 2.39 2.63
N TRP A 291 -2.22 1.66 3.67
CA TRP A 291 -3.15 1.00 4.58
C TRP A 291 -3.98 2.02 5.37
N GLU A 292 -3.31 2.99 6.00
CA GLU A 292 -4.02 4.03 6.74
C GLU A 292 -4.85 4.93 5.81
N LEU A 293 -4.35 5.25 4.61
CA LEU A 293 -5.11 5.97 3.59
C LEU A 293 -6.37 5.20 3.15
N LYS A 294 -6.28 3.89 2.99
CA LYS A 294 -7.43 3.02 2.67
C LYS A 294 -8.48 3.06 3.77
N GLU A 295 -8.08 2.98 5.04
CA GLU A 295 -9.00 3.06 6.17
C GLU A 295 -9.61 4.47 6.29
N ALA A 296 -8.79 5.51 6.17
CA ALA A 296 -9.22 6.90 6.27
C ALA A 296 -10.21 7.27 5.16
N THR A 297 -9.94 6.90 3.90
CA THR A 297 -10.84 7.16 2.77
C THR A 297 -12.14 6.34 2.87
N ALA A 298 -12.07 5.09 3.34
CA ALA A 298 -13.25 4.28 3.59
C ALA A 298 -14.15 4.91 4.66
N LYS A 299 -13.55 5.33 5.79
CA LYS A 299 -14.26 5.97 6.89
C LYS A 299 -14.84 7.33 6.44
N LEU A 300 -14.07 8.15 5.74
CA LEU A 300 -14.55 9.44 5.20
C LEU A 300 -15.77 9.29 4.30
N SER A 301 -15.81 8.24 3.46
CA SER A 301 -16.93 8.00 2.55
C SER A 301 -18.26 7.71 3.26
N GLN A 302 -18.19 7.31 4.53
CA GLN A 302 -19.35 7.00 5.38
C GLN A 302 -19.76 8.19 6.26
N LEU A 303 -18.88 9.17 6.45
CA LEU A 303 -19.16 10.35 7.26
C LEU A 303 -20.03 11.35 6.49
N LYS A 304 -20.99 11.97 7.20
CA LYS A 304 -21.80 13.06 6.66
C LYS A 304 -21.03 14.37 6.72
N VAL A 305 -20.08 14.55 5.79
CA VAL A 305 -19.27 15.76 5.66
C VAL A 305 -19.85 16.65 4.56
N LYS A 306 -19.79 17.97 4.75
CA LYS A 306 -20.24 18.91 3.72
C LYS A 306 -19.32 18.84 2.48
N PRO A 307 -19.86 18.86 1.25
CA PRO A 307 -19.08 18.71 0.03
C PRO A 307 -17.92 19.71 -0.10
N GLU A 308 -18.11 20.95 0.36
CA GLU A 308 -17.08 21.99 0.31
C GLU A 308 -15.81 21.67 1.10
N PHE A 309 -15.88 20.77 2.09
CA PHE A 309 -14.73 20.39 2.92
C PHE A 309 -14.00 19.14 2.44
N ILE A 310 -14.62 18.34 1.56
CA ILE A 310 -14.05 17.06 1.10
C ILE A 310 -12.69 17.26 0.45
N SER A 311 -12.55 18.28 -0.41
CA SER A 311 -11.29 18.54 -1.10
C SER A 311 -10.16 18.87 -0.13
N LEU A 312 -10.42 19.72 0.87
CA LEU A 312 -9.46 20.07 1.92
C LEU A 312 -9.04 18.83 2.72
N ILE A 313 -10.01 18.02 3.16
CA ILE A 313 -9.77 16.82 3.97
C ILE A 313 -8.93 15.80 3.19
N LEU A 314 -9.29 15.52 1.94
CA LEU A 314 -8.53 14.59 1.09
C LEU A 314 -7.12 15.12 0.87
N GLN A 315 -6.92 16.40 0.53
CA GLN A 315 -5.59 16.98 0.38
C GLN A 315 -4.74 16.83 1.63
N THR A 316 -5.29 17.09 2.83
CA THR A 316 -4.55 16.95 4.07
C THR A 316 -4.21 15.49 4.39
N ILE A 317 -5.17 14.56 4.22
CA ILE A 317 -4.96 13.13 4.46
C ILE A 317 -3.87 12.56 3.54
N PHE A 318 -3.86 12.95 2.27
CA PHE A 318 -2.84 12.52 1.31
C PHE A 318 -1.46 13.13 1.57
N LEU A 319 -1.40 14.38 2.01
CA LEU A 319 -0.13 15.03 2.38
C LEU A 319 0.49 14.45 3.66
N HIS A 320 -0.36 13.98 4.57
CA HIS A 320 0.01 13.46 5.89
C HIS A 320 -0.50 12.03 6.08
N SER A 321 -0.13 11.14 5.15
CA SER A 321 -0.67 9.77 5.09
C SER A 321 -0.43 8.97 6.37
N ASN A 322 0.68 9.21 7.06
CA ASN A 322 1.04 8.55 8.33
C ASN A 322 0.22 9.03 9.54
N GLU A 323 -0.48 10.16 9.40
CA GLU A 323 -1.35 10.73 10.42
C GLU A 323 -2.81 10.65 9.99
N SER A 324 -3.12 9.92 8.92
CA SER A 324 -4.45 9.89 8.31
C SER A 324 -5.51 9.33 9.26
N ALA A 325 -5.15 8.39 10.14
CA ALA A 325 -6.02 7.90 11.21
C ALA A 325 -6.43 9.02 12.19
N ALA A 326 -5.48 9.82 12.67
CA ALA A 326 -5.76 10.94 13.57
C ALA A 326 -6.61 12.01 12.87
N LEU A 327 -6.29 12.30 11.61
CA LEU A 327 -7.02 13.28 10.79
C LEU A 327 -8.47 12.86 10.57
N ILE A 328 -8.73 11.59 10.24
CA ILE A 328 -10.10 11.14 10.00
C ILE A 328 -10.92 11.06 11.28
N ASP A 329 -10.30 10.72 12.41
CA ASP A 329 -10.95 10.77 13.72
C ASP A 329 -11.33 12.22 14.09
N ALA A 330 -10.47 13.18 13.78
CA ALA A 330 -10.79 14.60 13.93
C ALA A 330 -12.02 15.01 13.11
N VAL A 331 -12.09 14.59 11.84
CA VAL A 331 -13.26 14.84 10.98
C VAL A 331 -14.52 14.18 11.55
N GLU A 332 -14.43 12.95 12.06
CA GLU A 332 -15.56 12.28 12.69
C GLU A 332 -16.09 13.09 13.89
N ILE A 333 -15.20 13.51 14.80
CA ILE A 333 -15.54 14.32 15.97
C ILE A 333 -16.23 15.62 15.53
N LEU A 334 -15.65 16.34 14.57
CA LEU A 334 -16.17 17.62 14.12
C LEU A 334 -17.48 17.49 13.33
N SER A 335 -17.69 16.38 12.63
CA SER A 335 -18.92 16.13 11.86
C SER A 335 -20.14 15.94 12.76
N LYS A 336 -19.97 15.32 13.94
CA LYS A 336 -21.05 15.14 14.94
C LYS A 336 -21.55 16.48 15.48
N GLU A 337 -20.68 17.47 15.54
CA GLU A 337 -20.95 18.77 16.17
C GLU A 337 -21.21 19.92 15.17
N ASN A 338 -21.46 19.61 13.89
CA ASN A 338 -21.58 20.63 12.83
C ASN A 338 -20.39 21.60 12.83
N GLY A 339 -19.16 21.08 12.92
CA GLY A 339 -17.94 21.87 12.79
C GLY A 339 -17.90 22.66 11.47
N ASN A 340 -17.33 23.86 11.50
CA ASN A 340 -17.11 24.67 10.30
C ASN A 340 -15.67 24.49 9.79
N GLU A 341 -15.33 25.20 8.71
CA GLU A 341 -14.01 25.16 8.10
C GLU A 341 -12.88 25.57 9.07
N ASP A 342 -13.13 26.51 9.99
CA ASP A 342 -12.13 26.98 10.96
C ASP A 342 -11.74 25.87 11.94
N PHE A 343 -12.72 25.07 12.40
CA PHE A 343 -12.43 23.90 13.26
C PHE A 343 -11.54 22.90 12.53
N LEU A 344 -11.82 22.60 11.26
CA LEU A 344 -11.00 21.70 10.46
C LEU A 344 -9.58 22.24 10.29
N LYS A 345 -9.44 23.52 9.92
CA LYS A 345 -8.13 24.18 9.75
C LYS A 345 -7.29 24.16 11.01
N VAL A 346 -7.90 24.44 12.17
CA VAL A 346 -7.20 24.45 13.46
C VAL A 346 -6.79 23.03 13.86
N SER A 347 -7.69 22.05 13.71
CA SER A 347 -7.37 20.65 14.00
C SER A 347 -6.28 20.10 13.08
N PHE A 348 -6.27 20.48 11.80
CA PHE A 348 -5.30 19.98 10.82
C PHE A 348 -3.95 20.70 10.86
N ALA A 349 -3.81 21.80 11.60
CA ALA A 349 -2.55 22.52 11.74
C ALA A 349 -1.43 21.63 12.30
N ILE A 350 -1.78 20.61 13.09
CA ILE A 350 -0.84 19.64 13.68
C ILE A 350 -1.41 18.22 13.48
N PRO A 351 -1.17 17.60 12.31
CA PRO A 351 -1.84 16.36 11.88
C PRO A 351 -1.81 15.23 12.91
N LYS A 352 -0.65 15.01 13.54
CA LYS A 352 -0.41 13.97 14.55
C LYS A 352 -1.38 14.01 15.74
N TYR A 353 -1.84 15.21 16.11
CA TYR A 353 -2.71 15.42 17.28
C TYR A 353 -4.06 16.02 16.90
N SER A 354 -4.44 15.92 15.63
CA SER A 354 -5.64 16.56 15.08
C SER A 354 -6.93 16.12 15.77
N ASN A 355 -7.05 14.84 16.13
CA ASN A 355 -8.16 14.29 16.91
C ASN A 355 -8.25 14.90 18.32
N LEU A 356 -7.12 15.04 19.02
CA LEU A 356 -7.06 15.65 20.36
C LEU A 356 -7.40 17.14 20.31
N ILE A 357 -6.91 17.85 19.28
CA ILE A 357 -7.28 19.25 19.05
C ILE A 357 -8.79 19.33 18.77
N ALA A 358 -9.33 18.51 17.87
CA ALA A 358 -10.77 18.49 17.56
C ALA A 358 -11.63 18.27 18.82
N GLN A 359 -11.27 17.30 19.67
CA GLN A 359 -11.94 17.08 20.97
C GLN A 359 -11.89 18.34 21.85
N ALA A 360 -10.74 18.99 21.96
CA ALA A 360 -10.58 20.20 22.74
C ALA A 360 -11.48 21.35 22.24
N LEU A 361 -11.56 21.54 20.92
CA LEU A 361 -12.42 22.57 20.33
C LEU A 361 -13.91 22.30 20.58
N VAL A 362 -14.34 21.04 20.48
CA VAL A 362 -15.71 20.62 20.82
C VAL A 362 -16.01 20.90 22.30
N ILE A 363 -15.13 20.49 23.21
CA ILE A 363 -15.25 20.73 24.66
C ILE A 363 -15.42 22.24 24.94
N LEU A 364 -14.61 23.09 24.32
CA LEU A 364 -14.72 24.55 24.48
C LEU A 364 -16.02 25.11 23.92
N ARG A 365 -16.48 24.59 22.78
CA ARG A 365 -17.72 25.02 22.13
C ARG A 365 -18.95 24.66 22.95
N GLU A 366 -19.05 23.42 23.43
CA GLU A 366 -20.14 22.96 24.29
C GLU A 366 -20.25 23.79 25.58
N ALA A 367 -19.10 24.23 26.11
CA ALA A 367 -19.04 25.10 27.27
C ALA A 367 -19.32 26.59 26.97
N ASN A 368 -19.61 26.97 25.71
CA ASN A 368 -19.74 28.36 25.24
C ASN A 368 -18.50 29.22 25.52
N LEU A 369 -17.31 28.63 25.47
CA LEU A 369 -16.02 29.28 25.71
C LEU A 369 -15.09 29.19 24.49
N TYR A 370 -15.65 28.97 23.30
CA TYR A 370 -14.89 28.94 22.06
C TYR A 370 -14.61 30.37 21.55
N HIS A 371 -13.38 30.85 21.74
CA HIS A 371 -12.87 32.12 21.20
C HIS A 371 -11.34 32.05 21.03
N GLU A 372 -10.73 33.09 20.45
CA GLU A 372 -9.30 33.08 20.07
C GLU A 372 -8.37 32.66 21.21
N THR A 373 -8.50 33.29 22.37
CA THR A 373 -7.63 33.03 23.52
C THR A 373 -7.73 31.58 24.04
N THR A 374 -8.93 31.01 24.13
CA THR A 374 -9.12 29.63 24.61
C THR A 374 -8.62 28.62 23.60
N ARG A 375 -8.86 28.90 22.32
CA ARG A 375 -8.36 28.11 21.20
C ARG A 375 -6.83 28.04 21.24
N VAL A 376 -6.17 29.18 21.30
CA VAL A 376 -4.69 29.26 21.35
C VAL A 376 -4.17 28.53 22.59
N TYR A 377 -4.80 28.73 23.75
CA TYR A 377 -4.39 28.07 24.99
C TYR A 377 -4.46 26.54 24.88
N ALA A 378 -5.61 25.99 24.46
CA ALA A 378 -5.79 24.54 24.35
C ALA A 378 -4.85 23.93 23.28
N CYS A 379 -4.59 24.65 22.20
CA CYS A 379 -3.73 24.16 21.12
C CYS A 379 -2.22 24.35 21.37
N THR A 380 -1.83 25.06 22.44
CA THR A 380 -0.40 25.32 22.75
C THR A 380 0.38 24.03 23.02
N ARG A 381 -0.26 23.01 23.62
CA ARG A 381 0.30 21.68 23.85
C ARG A 381 -0.66 20.62 23.28
N PRO A 382 -0.56 20.31 21.98
CA PRO A 382 -1.59 19.55 21.25
C PRO A 382 -1.90 18.17 21.83
N GLU A 383 -0.87 17.48 22.33
CA GLU A 383 -0.99 16.14 22.95
C GLU A 383 -1.80 16.13 24.26
N TYR A 384 -2.04 17.30 24.86
CA TYR A 384 -2.84 17.48 26.07
C TYR A 384 -4.03 18.45 25.86
N ALA A 385 -4.37 18.74 24.60
CA ALA A 385 -5.37 19.76 24.27
C ALA A 385 -6.74 19.56 24.97
N PRO A 386 -7.31 18.34 25.06
CA PRO A 386 -8.58 18.14 25.76
C PRO A 386 -8.50 18.50 27.25
N GLY A 387 -7.43 18.09 27.93
CA GLY A 387 -7.21 18.39 29.34
C GLY A 387 -7.01 19.90 29.58
N LEU A 388 -6.29 20.59 28.70
CA LEU A 388 -6.13 22.04 28.76
C LEU A 388 -7.46 22.78 28.54
N ALA A 389 -8.30 22.32 27.61
CA ALA A 389 -9.65 22.86 27.41
C ALA A 389 -10.53 22.68 28.65
N GLN A 390 -10.55 21.47 29.23
CA GLN A 390 -11.27 21.19 30.47
C GLN A 390 -10.80 22.06 31.62
N PHE A 391 -9.48 22.17 31.82
CA PHE A 391 -8.91 23.04 32.84
C PHE A 391 -9.32 24.50 32.62
N TRP A 392 -9.30 24.99 31.38
CA TRP A 392 -9.74 26.34 31.10
C TRP A 392 -11.20 26.55 31.53
N ILE A 393 -12.11 25.66 31.13
CA ILE A 393 -13.52 25.71 31.50
C ILE A 393 -13.66 25.81 33.02
N GLN A 394 -13.00 24.93 33.76
CA GLN A 394 -13.10 24.91 35.22
C GLN A 394 -12.51 26.18 35.83
N SER A 395 -11.36 26.64 35.33
CA SER A 395 -10.71 27.88 35.76
C SER A 395 -11.52 29.15 35.46
N SER A 396 -12.43 29.11 34.49
CA SER A 396 -13.29 30.26 34.13
C SER A 396 -14.52 30.38 35.03
N LYS A 397 -14.95 29.25 35.62
CA LYS A 397 -16.09 29.18 36.55
C LYS A 397 -15.72 29.60 37.98
N ILE A 398 -14.44 29.83 38.22
CA ILE A 398 -13.88 30.32 39.48
C ILE A 398 -13.01 31.55 39.18
N GLN A 399 -12.76 32.41 40.16
CA GLN A 399 -11.78 33.48 40.00
C GLN A 399 -10.36 32.88 40.07
N CYS A 400 -9.89 32.31 38.96
CA CYS A 400 -8.57 31.70 38.86
C CYS A 400 -7.52 32.74 38.45
N ASN A 401 -6.41 32.82 39.19
CA ASN A 401 -5.27 33.69 38.87
C ASN A 401 -4.66 33.29 37.50
N PRO A 402 -4.38 34.24 36.59
CA PRO A 402 -3.65 33.99 35.34
C PRO A 402 -2.37 33.16 35.48
N GLU A 403 -1.65 33.28 36.59
CA GLU A 403 -0.43 32.50 36.87
C GLU A 403 -0.69 30.99 36.91
N LEU A 404 -1.87 30.54 37.35
CA LEU A 404 -2.22 29.12 37.38
C LEU A 404 -2.42 28.56 35.98
N ARG A 405 -2.93 29.37 35.05
CA ARG A 405 -3.04 29.00 33.63
C ARG A 405 -1.66 28.86 33.01
N ALA A 406 -0.73 29.78 33.31
CA ALA A 406 0.65 29.66 32.86
C ALA A 406 1.33 28.40 33.43
N MET A 407 1.01 28.03 34.67
CA MET A 407 1.53 26.80 35.29
C MET A 407 1.05 25.53 34.58
N MET A 408 -0.23 25.46 34.20
CA MET A 408 -0.74 24.31 33.45
C MET A 408 -0.14 24.20 32.04
N LEU A 409 0.28 25.30 31.41
CA LEU A 409 1.06 25.22 30.17
C LEU A 409 2.49 24.68 30.36
N LYS A 410 3.04 24.83 31.58
CA LYS A 410 4.33 24.24 31.96
C LYS A 410 4.23 22.75 32.29
N TYR A 411 3.10 22.32 32.85
CA TYR A 411 2.80 20.93 33.22
C TYR A 411 1.44 20.46 32.63
N PRO A 412 1.32 20.40 31.29
CA PRO A 412 0.04 20.17 30.62
C PRO A 412 -0.56 18.77 30.86
N GLN A 413 0.27 17.78 31.17
CA GLN A 413 -0.17 16.44 31.57
C GLN A 413 -1.03 16.43 32.85
N CYS A 414 -0.97 17.49 33.65
CA CYS A 414 -1.74 17.62 34.88
C CYS A 414 -3.13 18.23 34.66
N ALA A 415 -3.40 18.77 33.47
CA ALA A 415 -4.54 19.66 33.24
C ALA A 415 -5.90 18.98 33.45
N SER A 416 -6.10 17.77 32.93
CA SER A 416 -7.34 17.00 33.11
C SER A 416 -7.60 16.67 34.59
N PHE A 417 -6.62 16.06 35.26
CA PHE A 417 -6.72 15.69 36.69
C PHE A 417 -7.00 16.91 37.58
N THR A 418 -6.33 18.03 37.28
CA THR A 418 -6.54 19.29 38.00
C THR A 418 -7.95 19.84 37.73
N ALA A 419 -8.44 19.77 36.49
CA ALA A 419 -9.79 20.21 36.14
C ALA A 419 -10.86 19.42 36.90
N ASP A 420 -10.74 18.09 36.99
CA ASP A 420 -11.70 17.23 37.67
C ASP A 420 -11.76 17.50 39.17
N VAL A 421 -10.60 17.69 39.81
CA VAL A 421 -10.54 18.08 41.22
C VAL A 421 -11.18 19.45 41.45
N ILE A 422 -10.91 20.43 40.59
CA ILE A 422 -11.53 21.77 40.69
C ILE A 422 -13.06 21.67 40.55
N ASP A 423 -13.55 20.89 39.58
CA ASP A 423 -14.99 20.69 39.38
C ASP A 423 -15.64 20.04 40.61
N PHE A 424 -14.99 19.03 41.19
CA PHE A 424 -15.43 18.36 42.41
C PHE A 424 -15.50 19.32 43.60
N LEU A 425 -14.41 20.07 43.85
CA LEU A 425 -14.36 21.05 44.95
C LEU A 425 -15.43 22.13 44.76
N ARG A 426 -15.70 22.58 43.53
CA ARG A 426 -16.78 23.53 43.25
C ARG A 426 -18.14 22.96 43.63
N LYS A 427 -18.44 21.73 43.21
CA LYS A 427 -19.71 21.04 43.53
C LYS A 427 -19.92 20.84 45.04
N LYS A 428 -18.83 20.77 45.82
CA LYS A 428 -18.85 20.66 47.28
C LYS A 428 -18.72 22.00 48.02
N ASN A 429 -18.74 23.14 47.32
CA ASN A 429 -18.54 24.48 47.88
C ASN A 429 -17.19 24.66 48.62
N LEU A 430 -16.14 23.93 48.19
CA LEU A 430 -14.78 23.97 48.74
C LEU A 430 -13.76 24.60 47.76
N ALA A 431 -14.23 25.21 46.67
CA ALA A 431 -13.38 25.83 45.64
C ALA A 431 -12.88 27.23 46.03
N HIS A 432 -12.35 27.38 47.25
CA HIS A 432 -11.71 28.63 47.68
C HIS A 432 -10.36 28.83 46.99
N GLU A 433 -9.94 30.08 46.81
CA GLU A 433 -8.70 30.44 46.09
C GLU A 433 -7.47 29.68 46.61
N LYS A 434 -7.32 29.58 47.94
CA LYS A 434 -6.25 28.81 48.59
C LYS A 434 -6.21 27.35 48.12
N ASN A 435 -7.37 26.70 48.07
CA ASN A 435 -7.50 25.28 47.73
C ASN A 435 -7.15 25.06 46.26
N ILE A 436 -7.66 25.92 45.38
CA ILE A 436 -7.37 25.87 43.93
C ILE A 436 -5.88 26.10 43.68
N ASN A 437 -5.28 27.08 44.34
CA ASN A 437 -3.84 27.35 44.23
C ASN A 437 -2.99 26.14 44.64
N ALA A 438 -3.36 25.45 45.72
CA ALA A 438 -2.65 24.25 46.17
C ALA A 438 -2.79 23.11 45.16
N VAL A 439 -4.00 22.84 44.67
CA VAL A 439 -4.28 21.79 43.68
C VAL A 439 -3.52 22.03 42.37
N CYS A 440 -3.54 23.25 41.83
CA CYS A 440 -2.79 23.60 40.62
C CYS A 440 -1.27 23.43 40.79
N LYS A 441 -0.73 23.71 41.99
CA LYS A 441 0.71 23.57 42.29
C LYS A 441 1.16 22.13 42.53
N ALA A 442 0.22 21.22 42.79
CA ALA A 442 0.51 19.84 43.16
C ALA A 442 0.98 18.94 42.01
N GLN A 443 0.90 19.42 40.75
CA GLN A 443 1.32 18.67 39.56
C GLN A 443 0.70 17.26 39.50
N LEU A 444 -0.62 17.19 39.68
CA LEU A 444 -1.37 15.93 39.71
C LEU A 444 -1.14 15.13 38.43
N ASN A 445 -0.77 13.87 38.56
CA ASN A 445 -0.51 12.98 37.41
C ASN A 445 -1.40 11.73 37.41
N ASN A 446 -2.39 11.67 38.29
CA ASN A 446 -3.39 10.61 38.34
C ASN A 446 -4.63 11.06 39.13
N ASP A 447 -5.63 10.18 39.18
CA ASP A 447 -6.92 10.41 39.84
C ASP A 447 -6.90 10.23 41.37
N ALA A 448 -5.73 10.02 42.00
CA ALA A 448 -5.66 9.68 43.43
C ALA A 448 -6.27 10.76 44.32
N LEU A 449 -6.04 12.05 44.02
CA LEU A 449 -6.66 13.15 44.76
C LEU A 449 -8.17 13.16 44.59
N PHE A 450 -8.64 13.07 43.35
CA PHE A 450 -10.07 13.06 43.04
C PHE A 450 -10.78 11.91 43.77
N ASN A 451 -10.23 10.70 43.67
CA ASN A 451 -10.78 9.51 44.31
C ASN A 451 -10.73 9.60 45.84
N LEU A 452 -9.67 10.17 46.42
CA LEU A 452 -9.61 10.38 47.86
C LEU A 452 -10.69 11.36 48.33
N LEU A 453 -10.87 12.48 47.61
CA LEU A 453 -11.92 13.45 47.92
C LEU A 453 -13.33 12.83 47.81
N ALA A 454 -13.54 11.94 46.83
CA ALA A 454 -14.78 11.18 46.70
C ALA A 454 -15.02 10.28 47.93
N LEU A 455 -14.02 9.47 48.34
CA LEU A 455 -14.12 8.62 49.53
C LEU A 455 -14.38 9.42 50.81
N MET A 456 -13.69 10.54 50.98
CA MET A 456 -13.90 11.44 52.12
C MET A 456 -15.30 12.04 52.12
N SER A 457 -15.86 12.34 50.94
CA SER A 457 -17.22 12.82 50.82
C SER A 457 -18.25 11.73 51.12
N GLU A 458 -18.02 10.49 50.72
CA GLU A 458 -18.91 9.35 50.99
C GLU A 458 -18.94 9.02 52.49
N ALA A 459 -17.77 9.10 53.13
CA ALA A 459 -17.61 8.94 54.58
C ALA A 459 -18.11 10.15 55.41
N ASN A 460 -18.57 11.24 54.76
CA ASN A 460 -18.97 12.49 55.42
C ASN A 460 -17.88 13.14 56.29
N ILE A 461 -16.60 12.99 55.91
CA ILE A 461 -15.44 13.59 56.59
C ILE A 461 -14.81 14.75 55.82
N LEU A 462 -15.29 15.01 54.61
CA LEU A 462 -14.83 16.10 53.77
C LEU A 462 -15.43 17.44 54.20
N ASP A 463 -14.66 18.21 54.95
CA ASP A 463 -14.90 19.62 55.24
C ASP A 463 -13.64 20.47 54.97
N GLN A 464 -13.71 21.78 55.20
CA GLN A 464 -12.58 22.68 54.95
C GLN A 464 -11.37 22.38 55.85
N LYS A 465 -11.59 21.94 57.10
CA LYS A 465 -10.50 21.64 58.04
C LYS A 465 -9.75 20.40 57.58
N THR A 466 -10.45 19.33 57.25
CA THR A 466 -9.86 18.07 56.77
C THR A 466 -9.17 18.27 55.42
N LEU A 467 -9.76 19.09 54.53
CA LEU A 467 -9.14 19.46 53.27
C LEU A 467 -7.83 20.25 53.47
N ASP A 468 -7.79 21.21 54.40
CA ASP A 468 -6.59 21.99 54.69
C ASP A 468 -5.41 21.11 55.13
N VAL A 469 -5.68 20.07 55.94
CA VAL A 469 -4.65 19.10 56.34
C VAL A 469 -4.20 18.29 55.11
N LEU A 470 -5.13 17.77 54.31
CA LEU A 470 -4.81 16.99 53.12
C LEU A 470 -3.98 17.78 52.09
N LEU A 471 -4.32 19.05 51.86
CA LEU A 471 -3.63 19.90 50.88
C LEU A 471 -2.15 20.13 51.23
N SER A 472 -1.77 20.00 52.51
CA SER A 472 -0.36 20.06 52.93
C SER A 472 0.44 18.80 52.57
N GLN A 473 -0.23 17.69 52.23
CA GLN A 473 0.35 16.37 52.00
C GLN A 473 0.17 15.87 50.55
N LEU A 474 -0.09 16.78 49.59
CA LEU A 474 -0.40 16.40 48.21
C LEU A 474 0.72 15.62 47.50
N SER A 475 1.97 15.77 47.93
CA SER A 475 3.09 14.96 47.41
C SER A 475 2.93 13.47 47.70
N LEU A 476 2.18 13.09 48.74
CA LEU A 476 1.96 11.71 49.19
C LEU A 476 0.52 11.24 48.96
N ILE A 477 -0.20 11.90 48.05
CA ILE A 477 -1.62 11.67 47.82
C ILE A 477 -1.97 10.23 47.43
N LYS A 478 -1.06 9.52 46.74
CA LYS A 478 -1.27 8.12 46.32
C LYS A 478 -1.29 7.17 47.52
N THR A 479 -0.38 7.37 48.46
CA THR A 479 -0.28 6.58 49.69
C THR A 479 -1.47 6.86 50.60
N LEU A 480 -1.84 8.14 50.72
CA LEU A 480 -3.04 8.56 51.45
C LEU A 480 -4.34 7.99 50.85
N TYR A 481 -4.49 8.06 49.52
CA TYR A 481 -5.63 7.44 48.83
C TYR A 481 -5.71 5.94 49.12
N SER A 482 -4.58 5.24 49.10
CA SER A 482 -4.53 3.80 49.34
C SER A 482 -4.92 3.44 50.78
N GLY A 483 -4.39 4.16 51.77
CA GLY A 483 -4.78 3.99 53.18
C GLY A 483 -6.26 4.30 53.41
N ALA A 484 -6.76 5.41 52.87
CA ALA A 484 -8.17 5.78 52.99
C ALA A 484 -9.09 4.76 52.33
N LYS A 485 -8.73 4.24 51.15
CA LYS A 485 -9.47 3.18 50.46
C LYS A 485 -9.50 1.89 51.28
N CYS A 486 -8.38 1.52 51.91
CA CYS A 486 -8.28 0.36 52.78
C CYS A 486 -9.28 0.45 53.96
N LEU A 487 -9.41 1.64 54.57
CA LEU A 487 -10.40 1.91 55.61
C LEU A 487 -11.84 1.94 55.06
N ALA A 488 -12.05 2.56 53.90
CA ALA A 488 -13.36 2.71 53.28
C ALA A 488 -13.97 1.36 52.88
N ASN A 489 -13.16 0.39 52.45
CA ASN A 489 -13.63 -0.96 52.06
C ASN A 489 -14.35 -1.71 53.19
N VAL A 490 -14.16 -1.29 54.44
CA VAL A 490 -14.78 -1.90 55.63
C VAL A 490 -15.52 -0.85 56.47
N ASP A 491 -15.93 0.26 55.85
CA ASP A 491 -16.70 1.33 56.48
C ASP A 491 -16.03 1.92 57.74
N LYS A 492 -14.69 1.93 57.79
CA LYS A 492 -13.89 2.49 58.90
C LYS A 492 -13.21 3.81 58.56
N LEU A 493 -13.48 4.37 57.38
CA LEU A 493 -13.00 5.70 57.04
C LEU A 493 -13.84 6.73 57.80
N ASP A 494 -13.37 7.17 58.96
CA ASP A 494 -13.93 8.26 59.75
C ASP A 494 -12.87 9.36 59.98
N ALA A 495 -13.25 10.47 60.60
CA ALA A 495 -12.36 11.61 60.78
C ALA A 495 -11.14 11.26 61.65
N ALA A 496 -11.31 10.42 62.68
CA ALA A 496 -10.23 10.04 63.58
C ALA A 496 -9.21 9.14 62.87
N ASN A 497 -9.68 8.13 62.13
CA ASN A 497 -8.81 7.25 61.36
C ASN A 497 -8.14 7.97 60.20
N PHE A 498 -8.83 8.94 59.58
CA PHE A 498 -8.26 9.79 58.55
C PHE A 498 -7.14 10.68 59.11
N ASP A 499 -7.35 11.33 60.26
CA ASP A 499 -6.33 12.14 60.93
C ASP A 499 -5.07 11.32 61.26
N LEU A 500 -5.22 10.05 61.65
CA LEU A 500 -4.09 9.14 61.91
C LEU A 500 -3.27 8.85 60.66
N ILE A 501 -3.91 8.54 59.53
CA ILE A 501 -3.18 8.25 58.28
C ILE A 501 -2.56 9.51 57.66
N VAL A 502 -3.18 10.68 57.85
CA VAL A 502 -2.62 11.96 57.35
C VAL A 502 -1.49 12.48 58.24
N SER A 503 -1.48 12.13 59.52
CA SER A 503 -0.37 12.47 60.43
C SER A 503 0.94 11.73 60.08
N ASN A 504 0.84 10.56 59.45
CA ASN A 504 1.99 9.85 58.90
C ASN A 504 1.67 9.29 57.49
N PRO A 505 1.71 10.16 56.47
CA PRO A 505 1.24 9.86 55.12
C PRO A 505 2.09 8.80 54.40
N ILE A 506 3.36 8.62 54.80
CA ILE A 506 4.27 7.59 54.25
C ILE A 506 3.77 6.19 54.65
N ASN A 507 3.29 6.03 55.88
CA ASN A 507 2.83 4.76 56.43
C ASN A 507 1.29 4.63 56.43
N ALA A 508 0.59 5.45 55.65
CA ALA A 508 -0.88 5.52 55.68
C ALA A 508 -1.57 4.16 55.47
N LEU A 509 -0.99 3.28 54.64
CA LEU A 509 -1.53 1.95 54.38
C LEU A 509 -1.34 0.98 55.56
N GLU A 510 -0.16 0.96 56.17
CA GLU A 510 0.12 0.13 57.35
C GLU A 510 -0.75 0.59 58.54
N ILE A 511 -0.88 1.89 58.73
CA ILE A 511 -1.76 2.47 59.74
C ILE A 511 -3.22 2.06 59.47
N ALA A 512 -3.69 2.14 58.23
CA ALA A 512 -5.03 1.70 57.85
C ALA A 512 -5.28 0.22 58.15
N GLU A 513 -4.31 -0.66 57.89
CA GLU A 513 -4.39 -2.09 58.21
C GLU A 513 -4.44 -2.35 59.72
N VAL A 514 -3.63 -1.64 60.52
CA VAL A 514 -3.65 -1.74 61.99
C VAL A 514 -4.98 -1.27 62.58
N LEU A 515 -5.61 -0.25 61.97
CA LEU A 515 -6.96 0.20 62.30
C LEU A 515 -8.05 -0.79 61.81
N GLY A 516 -7.62 -1.88 61.18
CA GLY A 516 -8.46 -3.00 60.72
C GLY A 516 -9.19 -2.70 59.42
N GLY A 517 -8.58 -1.90 58.54
CA GLY A 517 -8.92 -1.77 57.12
C GLY A 517 -8.60 -3.04 56.34
N THR A 518 -9.12 -3.15 55.11
CA THR A 518 -8.74 -4.24 54.18
C THR A 518 -8.37 -3.70 52.80
N PRO A 519 -7.22 -4.10 52.23
CA PRO A 519 -6.84 -3.68 50.89
C PRO A 519 -7.75 -4.32 49.82
N SER A 520 -7.91 -3.64 48.68
CA SER A 520 -8.66 -4.13 47.52
C SER A 520 -7.79 -4.12 46.27
N PRO A 521 -7.77 -5.19 45.44
CA PRO A 521 -8.58 -6.42 45.53
C PRO A 521 -8.09 -7.44 46.59
N LYS A 522 -9.01 -8.31 47.06
CA LYS A 522 -8.81 -9.29 48.14
C LYS A 522 -7.72 -10.35 47.88
N GLU A 523 -7.25 -10.47 46.65
CA GLU A 523 -6.25 -11.45 46.22
C GLU A 523 -5.02 -10.77 45.62
N TYR A 524 -4.21 -10.12 46.46
CA TYR A 524 -2.78 -10.01 46.20
C TYR A 524 -2.02 -10.10 47.52
N SER A 525 -1.26 -11.17 47.68
CA SER A 525 -0.24 -11.36 48.71
C SER A 525 1.02 -10.49 48.49
N PHE A 526 0.88 -9.34 47.82
CA PHE A 526 1.95 -8.43 47.47
C PHE A 526 1.63 -7.00 47.91
N ILE A 527 1.56 -6.79 49.22
CA ILE A 527 1.84 -5.47 49.81
C ILE A 527 3.13 -5.62 50.62
N LYS A 528 4.19 -6.00 49.92
CA LYS A 528 5.54 -5.52 50.21
C LYS A 528 5.86 -4.65 49.02
N ASN A 529 6.11 -3.36 49.27
CA ASN A 529 6.51 -2.35 48.29
C ASN A 529 7.34 -3.01 47.16
N PRO A 530 6.81 -3.15 45.92
CA PRO A 530 7.48 -3.87 44.84
C PRO A 530 8.84 -3.24 44.49
N GLY A 531 8.96 -1.91 44.59
CA GLY A 531 10.25 -1.24 44.49
C GLY A 531 11.22 -1.62 45.62
N ALA A 532 10.74 -1.79 46.85
CA ALA A 532 11.53 -2.30 47.96
C ALA A 532 11.86 -3.80 47.82
N GLN A 533 11.01 -4.57 47.14
CA GLN A 533 11.20 -6.00 46.89
C GLN A 533 12.15 -6.25 45.72
N ASP A 534 12.04 -5.46 44.66
CA ASP A 534 13.01 -5.37 43.57
C ASP A 534 14.35 -4.89 44.11
N PHE A 535 14.37 -3.88 44.98
CA PHE A 535 15.59 -3.42 45.64
C PHE A 535 16.18 -4.47 46.59
N ALA A 536 15.37 -5.19 47.38
CA ALA A 536 15.83 -6.30 48.22
C ALA A 536 16.34 -7.48 47.38
N THR A 537 15.74 -7.72 46.21
CA THR A 537 16.14 -8.76 45.25
C THR A 537 17.43 -8.37 44.54
N ILE A 538 17.57 -7.12 44.11
CA ILE A 538 18.79 -6.51 43.60
C ILE A 538 19.89 -6.60 44.68
N ARG A 539 19.61 -6.25 45.93
CA ARG A 539 20.54 -6.36 47.07
C ARG A 539 20.97 -7.80 47.34
N ARG A 540 20.04 -8.76 47.33
CA ARG A 540 20.32 -10.19 47.49
C ARG A 540 21.19 -10.73 46.35
N ASN A 541 20.82 -10.44 45.11
CA ASN A 541 21.54 -10.88 43.92
C ASN A 541 22.92 -10.22 43.82
N THR A 542 23.03 -8.95 44.20
CA THR A 542 24.32 -8.24 44.30
C THR A 542 25.20 -8.87 45.37
N LYS A 543 24.67 -9.24 46.54
CA LYS A 543 25.42 -9.94 47.60
C LYS A 543 25.91 -11.32 47.14
N ILE A 544 25.07 -12.07 46.40
CA ILE A 544 25.44 -13.35 45.78
C ILE A 544 26.53 -13.14 44.72
N LEU A 545 26.43 -12.10 43.89
CA LEU A 545 27.45 -11.70 42.92
C LEU A 545 28.79 -11.34 43.60
N CYS A 546 28.76 -10.60 44.70
CA CYS A 546 29.93 -10.25 45.49
C CYS A 546 30.60 -11.48 46.13
N GLN A 547 29.79 -12.39 46.68
CA GLN A 547 30.26 -13.63 47.30
C GLN A 547 30.86 -14.58 46.25
N GLY A 548 30.19 -14.73 45.11
CA GLY A 548 30.71 -15.53 44.00
C GLY A 548 31.97 -14.93 43.37
N HIS A 549 32.08 -13.60 43.25
CA HIS A 549 33.32 -12.94 42.83
C HIS A 549 34.48 -13.20 43.82
N ARG A 550 34.25 -13.08 45.15
CA ARG A 550 35.26 -13.41 46.17
C ARG A 550 35.70 -14.88 46.14
N GLN A 551 34.86 -15.76 45.61
CA GLN A 551 35.12 -17.19 45.45
C GLN A 551 35.60 -17.55 44.03
N GLY A 552 35.76 -16.58 43.13
CA GLY A 552 36.18 -16.81 41.74
C GLY A 552 35.14 -17.50 40.85
N LEU A 553 33.86 -17.52 41.25
CA LEU A 553 32.78 -18.27 40.60
C LEU A 553 32.12 -17.51 39.43
N PHE A 554 32.30 -16.20 39.32
CA PHE A 554 31.67 -15.36 38.29
C PHE A 554 32.66 -14.45 37.56
N PHE A 555 32.34 -14.21 36.27
CA PHE A 555 33.12 -13.52 35.23
C PHE A 555 34.29 -14.34 34.67
N GLN A 556 34.33 -14.53 33.34
CA GLN A 556 35.48 -15.13 32.66
C GLN A 556 36.69 -14.19 32.74
N GLU A 557 37.89 -14.76 32.83
CA GLU A 557 39.12 -13.97 32.74
C GLU A 557 39.16 -13.19 31.42
N MET A 558 39.23 -11.86 31.51
CA MET A 558 39.45 -11.02 30.33
C MET A 558 40.78 -11.42 29.66
N SER A 559 40.77 -11.50 28.33
CA SER A 559 41.98 -11.72 27.54
C SER A 559 43.00 -10.60 27.79
N SER A 560 44.28 -10.90 27.63
CA SER A 560 45.40 -9.96 27.88
C SER A 560 45.27 -8.65 27.11
N ILE A 561 44.71 -8.70 25.90
CA ILE A 561 44.47 -7.55 25.01
C ILE A 561 43.35 -6.65 25.57
N GLN A 562 42.27 -7.24 26.08
CA GLN A 562 41.17 -6.51 26.71
C GLN A 562 41.60 -5.86 28.03
N LYS A 563 42.44 -6.53 28.84
CA LYS A 563 43.02 -5.97 30.08
C LYS A 563 43.89 -4.74 29.78
N GLN A 564 44.80 -4.85 28.84
CA GLN A 564 45.68 -3.72 28.45
C GLN A 564 44.89 -2.54 27.86
N SER A 565 43.87 -2.81 27.04
CA SER A 565 43.01 -1.76 26.50
C SER A 565 42.24 -1.02 27.59
N PHE A 566 41.66 -1.76 28.54
CA PHE A 566 40.91 -1.20 29.67
C PHE A 566 41.81 -0.38 30.61
N GLU A 567 42.97 -0.91 30.98
CA GLU A 567 43.94 -0.24 31.86
C GLU A 567 44.49 1.04 31.23
N LYS A 568 44.72 1.03 29.92
CA LYS A 568 45.20 2.21 29.18
C LYS A 568 44.15 3.32 29.11
N GLN A 569 42.85 2.98 29.02
CA GLN A 569 41.76 3.94 29.00
C GLN A 569 41.38 4.47 30.39
N ARG A 570 41.34 3.60 31.40
CA ARG A 570 40.77 3.92 32.72
C ARG A 570 41.84 4.19 33.79
N LYS A 571 43.11 3.90 33.51
CA LYS A 571 44.27 4.05 34.42
C LYS A 571 44.13 3.29 35.76
N ILE A 572 43.27 2.28 35.82
CA ILE A 572 43.05 1.40 36.96
C ILE A 572 42.94 -0.04 36.46
N THR A 573 43.36 -1.01 37.27
CA THR A 573 43.25 -2.43 36.90
C THR A 573 41.78 -2.86 36.88
N PRO A 574 41.37 -3.79 36.00
CA PRO A 574 39.99 -4.27 35.93
C PRO A 574 39.46 -4.81 37.26
N ALA A 575 40.32 -5.48 38.03
CA ALA A 575 40.00 -5.98 39.36
C ALA A 575 39.70 -4.84 40.36
N LYS A 576 40.48 -3.75 40.33
CA LYS A 576 40.26 -2.58 41.17
C LYS A 576 39.00 -1.81 40.75
N ALA A 577 38.75 -1.69 39.44
CA ALA A 577 37.55 -1.09 38.90
C ALA A 577 36.27 -1.86 39.29
N GLN A 578 36.33 -3.20 39.26
CA GLN A 578 35.24 -4.08 39.68
C GLN A 578 35.00 -3.97 41.20
N GLU A 579 36.05 -3.97 42.01
CA GLU A 579 35.98 -3.73 43.46
C GLU A 579 35.31 -2.39 43.79
N ASP A 580 35.72 -1.31 43.12
CA ASP A 580 35.18 0.04 43.31
C ASP A 580 33.73 0.18 42.85
N ILE A 581 33.35 -0.48 41.73
CA ILE A 581 31.96 -0.50 41.24
C ILE A 581 31.07 -1.26 42.23
N ILE A 582 31.54 -2.40 42.74
CA ILE A 582 30.82 -3.21 43.72
C ILE A 582 30.68 -2.46 45.06
N LEU A 583 31.73 -1.77 45.51
CA LEU A 583 31.69 -0.91 46.69
C LEU A 583 30.74 0.29 46.51
N LYS A 584 30.71 0.92 45.33
CA LYS A 584 29.75 1.98 45.01
C LYS A 584 28.32 1.46 45.02
N ILE A 585 28.06 0.30 44.43
CA ILE A 585 26.74 -0.33 44.47
C ILE A 585 26.35 -0.63 45.92
N ALA A 586 27.28 -1.10 46.77
CA ALA A 586 27.04 -1.33 48.19
C ALA A 586 26.77 -0.02 48.97
N GLN A 587 27.50 1.07 48.67
CA GLN A 587 27.31 2.39 49.28
C GLN A 587 25.95 3.01 48.94
N TYR A 588 25.46 2.85 47.71
CA TYR A 588 24.11 3.28 47.32
C TYR A 588 22.98 2.38 47.88
N THR A 589 23.32 1.38 48.70
CA THR A 589 22.36 0.46 49.37
C THR A 589 22.41 0.53 50.90
N GLY A 590 22.94 1.63 51.44
CA GLY A 590 23.30 1.81 52.86
C GLY A 590 22.17 1.60 53.88
N ASP A 591 22.50 0.81 54.90
CA ASP A 591 22.04 0.79 56.30
C ASP A 591 20.57 0.53 56.68
N GLY A 592 19.83 -0.18 55.84
CA GLY A 592 18.67 -0.96 56.30
C GLY A 592 17.42 -0.15 56.66
N ASN A 593 17.52 1.18 56.66
CA ASN A 593 16.42 2.12 56.43
C ASN A 593 16.81 2.96 55.23
N LEU A 594 15.86 3.25 54.35
CA LEU A 594 16.07 4.28 53.33
C LEU A 594 16.45 5.57 54.06
N GLU A 595 17.41 6.33 53.55
CA GLU A 595 17.54 7.72 53.99
C GLU A 595 16.16 8.37 53.81
N GLU A 596 15.68 9.13 54.80
CA GLU A 596 14.31 9.68 54.83
C GLU A 596 13.93 10.35 53.49
N GLN A 597 14.91 11.01 52.87
CA GLN A 597 14.75 11.66 51.57
C GLN A 597 14.58 10.68 50.39
N THR A 598 15.24 9.52 50.45
CA THR A 598 15.09 8.44 49.48
C THR A 598 13.79 7.67 49.70
N GLU A 599 13.38 7.45 50.96
CA GLU A 599 12.08 6.89 51.32
C GLU A 599 10.94 7.77 50.81
N HIS A 600 11.08 9.08 51.04
CA HIS A 600 10.14 10.09 50.56
C HIS A 600 10.05 10.08 49.03
N ASN A 601 11.18 10.04 48.31
CA ASN A 601 11.20 9.99 46.85
C ASN A 601 10.61 8.69 46.28
N ILE A 602 10.90 7.54 46.90
CA ILE A 602 10.36 6.23 46.51
C ILE A 602 8.85 6.17 46.80
N ALA A 603 8.38 6.68 47.93
CA ALA A 603 6.94 6.76 48.24
C ALA A 603 6.20 7.67 47.23
N GLN A 604 6.81 8.78 46.83
CA GLN A 604 6.28 9.65 45.77
C GLN A 604 6.22 8.98 44.39
N GLN A 605 7.20 8.13 44.04
CA GLN A 605 7.34 7.54 42.71
C GLN A 605 6.73 6.13 42.55
N THR A 606 6.83 5.23 43.53
CA THR A 606 6.66 3.77 43.32
C THR A 606 5.23 3.33 43.02
N TYR A 607 4.21 4.11 43.37
CA TYR A 607 2.83 3.80 42.98
C TYR A 607 2.49 4.23 41.53
N SER A 608 3.47 4.71 40.74
CA SER A 608 3.26 5.04 39.32
C SER A 608 3.37 3.86 38.36
N SER A 609 3.66 2.63 38.83
CA SER A 609 3.92 1.47 37.95
C SER A 609 2.84 0.38 37.95
N PHE A 610 1.68 0.59 38.57
CA PHE A 610 0.67 -0.47 38.72
C PHE A 610 -0.80 -0.10 38.43
N PHE A 611 -1.06 0.99 37.69
CA PHE A 611 -2.38 1.25 37.09
C PHE A 611 -2.25 1.85 35.70
#